data_AF-A0A818HPD3-F1
#
_entry.id   AF-A0A818HPD3-F1
#
_cell.length_a   1.000
_cell.length_b   1.000
_cell.length_c   1.000
_cell.angle_alpha   90.00
_cell.angle_beta   90.00
_cell.angle_gamma   90.00
#
_symmetry.space_group_name_H-M   'P 1'
#
loop_
_entity.id
_entity.type
_entity.pdbx_description
1 polymer ?
#
loop_
_entity_poly.entity_id
_entity_poly.type
_entity_poly.pdbx_seq_one_letter_code
_entity_poly.pdbx_strand_id
1 'polypeptide(L)'
;MIHILEQQTPIWSPGTVHSYQPYTYGSLAGELVRRVDPQKRTFGQIVHDEIANKMDIEFYVGLPSEQQYRVSQHVLDLNVKITLTGPMLTPFNFLNEPRTHRAEIPAVNGITNARSLAKLYASLIIDIDNGKHKRLIDEEIIQKATKPNTPQNEVESNTSSIPFGMGFMLFDEVFTSLAPGTFGHYGNTQLQSYFLFTCPL
;
A
#
# COMPACT_ATOMS: atom_id res chain seq x y z
N MET A 1 7.78 -13.54 10.79
CA MET A 1 7.02 -13.77 9.53
C MET A 1 7.95 -14.19 8.39
N ILE A 2 8.97 -13.39 8.03
CA ILE A 2 9.88 -13.68 6.90
C ILE A 2 10.47 -15.10 6.90
N HIS A 3 11.04 -15.54 8.02
CA HIS A 3 11.65 -16.88 8.09
C HIS A 3 10.68 -18.02 7.74
N ILE A 4 9.40 -17.86 8.07
CA ILE A 4 8.35 -18.85 7.72
C ILE A 4 8.08 -18.81 6.22
N LEU A 5 7.98 -17.60 5.63
CA LEU A 5 7.73 -17.42 4.20
C LEU A 5 8.88 -17.94 3.34
N GLU A 6 10.13 -17.78 3.77
CA GLU A 6 11.32 -18.30 3.07
C GLU A 6 11.35 -19.83 2.97
N GLN A 7 10.77 -20.52 3.96
CA GLN A 7 10.70 -21.97 4.00
C GLN A 7 9.44 -22.53 3.35
N GLN A 8 8.48 -21.67 3.01
CA GLN A 8 7.21 -22.08 2.47
C GLN A 8 7.35 -22.49 1.01
N THR A 9 6.86 -23.67 0.65
CA THR A 9 6.66 -24.04 -0.75
C THR A 9 5.52 -23.20 -1.33
N PRO A 10 5.71 -22.52 -2.48
CA PRO A 10 4.61 -21.85 -3.16
C PRO A 10 3.42 -22.78 -3.41
N ILE A 11 2.20 -22.28 -3.19
CA ILE A 11 0.96 -23.06 -3.41
C ILE A 11 0.82 -23.45 -4.89
N TRP A 12 1.27 -22.57 -5.77
CA TRP A 12 1.34 -22.78 -7.22
C TRP A 12 2.76 -22.57 -7.71
N SER A 13 3.11 -23.19 -8.83
CA SER A 13 4.37 -22.90 -9.51
C SER A 13 4.45 -21.41 -9.88
N PRO A 14 5.54 -20.70 -9.55
CA PRO A 14 5.74 -19.32 -10.01
C PRO A 14 5.58 -19.23 -11.53
N GLY A 15 4.90 -18.21 -12.03
CA GLY A 15 4.62 -18.10 -13.47
C GLY A 15 3.31 -18.72 -13.93
N THR A 16 2.51 -19.33 -13.04
CA THR A 16 1.27 -20.05 -13.42
C THR A 16 -0.01 -19.46 -12.86
N VAL A 17 0.03 -18.94 -11.63
CA VAL A 17 -1.13 -18.36 -10.95
C VAL A 17 -0.66 -17.14 -10.17
N HIS A 18 -1.41 -16.04 -10.28
CA HIS A 18 -1.25 -14.88 -9.41
C HIS A 18 -2.48 -14.73 -8.51
N SER A 19 -2.23 -14.22 -7.31
CA SER A 19 -3.24 -14.04 -6.28
C SER A 19 -2.82 -12.92 -5.36
N TYR A 20 -3.77 -12.13 -4.89
CA TYR A 20 -3.50 -11.06 -3.94
C TYR A 20 -3.05 -11.61 -2.59
N GLN A 21 -1.98 -11.01 -2.08
CA GLN A 21 -1.34 -11.39 -0.83
C GLN A 21 -1.52 -10.29 0.22
N PRO A 22 -2.70 -10.18 0.86
CA PRO A 22 -3.08 -9.04 1.72
C PRO A 22 -2.16 -8.82 2.92
N TYR A 23 -1.40 -9.83 3.34
CA TYR A 23 -0.51 -9.76 4.51
C TYR A 23 0.95 -9.97 4.13
N THR A 24 1.22 -11.00 3.30
CA THR A 24 2.58 -11.46 3.03
C THR A 24 3.31 -10.58 2.01
N TYR A 25 2.59 -9.89 1.11
CA TYR A 25 3.20 -8.97 0.14
C TYR A 25 4.07 -7.92 0.82
N GLY A 26 3.50 -7.19 1.80
CA GLY A 26 4.21 -6.12 2.50
C GLY A 26 5.41 -6.62 3.31
N SER A 27 5.34 -7.87 3.81
CA SER A 27 6.51 -8.48 4.47
C SER A 27 7.62 -8.75 3.46
N LEU A 28 7.31 -9.38 2.32
CA LEU A 28 8.28 -9.68 1.27
C LEU A 28 8.91 -8.40 0.70
N ALA A 29 8.09 -7.42 0.35
CA ALA A 29 8.56 -6.13 -0.15
C ALA A 29 9.40 -5.38 0.91
N GLY A 30 8.95 -5.35 2.16
CA GLY A 30 9.67 -4.71 3.26
C GLY A 30 11.03 -5.36 3.54
N GLU A 31 11.10 -6.68 3.48
CA GLU A 31 12.36 -7.42 3.64
C GLU A 31 13.31 -7.19 2.46
N LEU A 32 12.80 -7.13 1.23
CA LEU A 32 13.61 -6.78 0.06
C LEU A 32 14.25 -5.40 0.24
N VAL A 33 13.43 -4.40 0.60
CA VAL A 33 13.88 -3.03 0.87
C VAL A 33 14.95 -3.00 1.96
N ARG A 34 14.71 -3.67 3.10
CA ARG A 34 15.68 -3.77 4.21
C ARG A 34 16.99 -4.44 3.79
N ARG A 35 16.94 -5.44 2.90
CA ARG A 35 18.13 -6.15 2.41
C ARG A 35 18.96 -5.31 1.45
N VAL A 36 18.33 -4.49 0.61
CA VAL A 36 19.05 -3.63 -0.34
C VAL A 36 19.53 -2.33 0.29
N ASP A 37 18.89 -1.86 1.36
CA ASP A 37 19.32 -0.66 2.09
C ASP A 37 20.71 -0.90 2.75
N PRO A 38 21.72 -0.06 2.47
CA PRO A 38 23.05 -0.20 3.05
C PRO A 38 23.05 -0.09 4.58
N GLN A 39 22.15 0.71 5.14
CA GLN A 39 22.03 0.94 6.59
C GLN A 39 21.17 -0.13 7.28
N LYS A 40 20.58 -1.07 6.52
CA LYS A 40 19.66 -2.10 7.02
C LYS A 40 18.50 -1.53 7.84
N ARG A 41 18.08 -0.31 7.51
CA ARG A 41 16.93 0.36 8.13
C ARG A 41 15.68 -0.47 7.94
N THR A 42 14.81 -0.42 8.94
CA THR A 42 13.47 -0.99 8.87
C THR A 42 12.64 -0.32 7.77
N PHE A 43 11.54 -0.96 7.35
CA PHE A 43 10.69 -0.39 6.31
C PHE A 43 10.06 0.92 6.78
N GLY A 44 9.60 0.96 8.04
CA GLY A 44 9.06 2.17 8.66
C GLY A 44 10.05 3.33 8.68
N GLN A 45 11.32 3.07 9.02
CA GLN A 45 12.38 4.07 8.96
C GLN A 45 12.61 4.60 7.55
N ILE A 46 12.63 3.73 6.53
CA ILE A 46 12.80 4.16 5.14
C ILE A 46 11.61 5.00 4.68
N VAL A 47 10.37 4.59 5.00
CA VAL A 47 9.17 5.40 4.71
C VAL A 47 9.27 6.77 5.41
N HIS A 48 9.68 6.80 6.67
CA HIS A 48 9.83 8.05 7.42
C HIS A 48 10.89 8.97 6.81
N ASP A 49 12.10 8.46 6.61
CA ASP A 49 13.27 9.26 6.24
C ASP A 49 13.28 9.62 4.75
N GLU A 50 12.93 8.67 3.88
CA GLU A 50 13.05 8.83 2.43
C GLU A 50 11.77 9.37 1.78
N ILE A 51 10.62 9.29 2.47
CA ILE A 51 9.33 9.70 1.91
C ILE A 51 8.69 10.77 2.79
N ALA A 52 8.32 10.44 4.04
CA ALA A 52 7.50 11.30 4.88
C ALA A 52 8.19 12.64 5.19
N ASN A 53 9.45 12.59 5.63
CA ASN A 53 10.26 13.78 5.93
C ASN A 53 10.60 14.59 4.67
N LYS A 54 10.89 13.92 3.55
CA LYS A 54 11.23 14.63 2.30
C LYS A 54 10.05 15.39 1.71
N MET A 55 8.84 14.85 1.88
CA MET A 55 7.61 15.42 1.32
C MET A 55 6.81 16.25 2.33
N ASP A 56 7.27 16.34 3.58
CA ASP A 56 6.57 17.04 4.66
C ASP A 56 5.12 16.54 4.80
N ILE A 57 4.99 15.20 4.92
CA ILE A 57 3.71 14.50 5.02
C ILE A 57 3.64 13.61 6.25
N GLU A 58 2.42 13.31 6.68
CA GLU A 58 2.14 12.43 7.81
C GLU A 58 1.78 11.04 7.30
N PHE A 59 2.78 10.17 7.17
CA PHE A 59 2.59 8.78 6.78
C PHE A 59 3.48 7.89 7.64
N TYR A 60 2.85 7.02 8.43
CA TYR A 60 3.54 6.20 9.42
C TYR A 60 3.34 4.72 9.13
N VAL A 61 4.45 3.98 9.10
CA VAL A 61 4.47 2.52 9.25
C VAL A 61 5.30 2.26 10.51
N GLY A 62 4.63 1.91 11.61
CA GLY A 62 5.22 2.03 12.94
C GLY A 62 5.04 3.45 13.50
N LEU A 63 3.85 3.73 14.04
CA LEU A 63 3.50 5.03 14.61
C LEU A 63 4.27 5.32 15.91
N PRO A 64 4.94 6.48 16.05
CA PRO A 64 5.54 6.91 17.31
C PRO A 64 4.49 7.04 18.43
N SER A 65 4.85 6.67 19.66
CA SER A 65 3.95 6.74 20.83
C SER A 65 3.36 8.12 21.04
N GLU A 66 4.14 9.16 20.73
CA GLU A 66 3.78 10.56 20.88
C GLU A 66 2.67 10.97 19.92
N GLN A 67 2.45 10.26 18.81
CA GLN A 67 1.41 10.55 17.83
C GLN A 67 0.11 9.77 18.08
N GLN A 68 0.10 8.83 19.04
CA GLN A 68 -1.05 7.96 19.32
C GLN A 68 -2.35 8.72 19.62
N TYR A 69 -2.25 9.91 20.24
CA TYR A 69 -3.41 10.73 20.60
C TYR A 69 -4.18 11.28 19.39
N ARG A 70 -3.59 11.24 18.20
CA ARG A 70 -4.18 11.77 16.94
C ARG A 70 -4.83 10.69 16.10
N VAL A 71 -4.68 9.42 16.47
CA VAL A 71 -5.24 8.30 15.70
C VAL A 71 -6.74 8.24 15.92
N SER A 72 -7.49 8.45 14.85
CA SER A 72 -8.93 8.20 14.84
C SER A 72 -9.22 6.72 14.96
N GLN A 73 -10.24 6.36 15.74
CA GLN A 73 -10.69 4.99 15.81
C GLN A 73 -11.38 4.59 14.50
N HIS A 74 -11.00 3.43 13.97
CA HIS A 74 -11.77 2.73 12.96
C HIS A 74 -13.08 2.25 13.58
N VAL A 75 -14.18 2.89 13.18
CA VAL A 75 -15.53 2.48 13.58
C VAL A 75 -16.14 1.68 12.44
N LEU A 76 -16.59 0.47 12.73
CA LEU A 76 -17.40 -0.29 11.79
C LEU A 76 -18.85 0.21 11.87
N ASP A 77 -19.40 0.72 10.78
CA ASP A 77 -20.83 1.04 10.74
C ASP A 77 -21.63 -0.27 10.64
N LEU A 78 -22.11 -0.74 11.80
CA LEU A 78 -22.88 -1.97 11.95
C LEU A 78 -24.32 -1.88 11.40
N ASN A 79 -24.73 -0.74 10.82
CA ASN A 79 -26.06 -0.60 10.20
C ASN A 79 -26.21 -1.37 8.88
N VAL A 80 -25.12 -1.90 8.31
CA VAL A 80 -25.20 -2.91 7.27
C VAL A 80 -25.47 -4.25 7.96
N LYS A 81 -26.60 -4.90 7.65
CA LYS A 81 -26.94 -6.28 8.08
C LYS A 81 -25.93 -7.29 7.49
N ILE A 82 -24.69 -7.22 7.92
CA ILE A 82 -23.66 -8.21 7.64
C ILE A 82 -23.57 -9.06 8.90
N THR A 83 -23.97 -10.33 8.79
CA THR A 83 -23.65 -11.33 9.80
C THR A 83 -22.15 -11.58 9.74
N LEU A 84 -21.36 -10.70 10.34
CA LEU A 84 -19.93 -10.90 10.48
C LEU A 84 -19.73 -12.02 11.50
N THR A 85 -19.22 -13.16 11.05
CA THR A 85 -18.78 -14.24 11.93
C THR A 85 -17.56 -13.74 12.74
N GLY A 86 -17.39 -14.24 13.97
CA GLY A 86 -16.28 -13.87 14.87
C GLY A 86 -14.90 -13.63 14.23
N PRO A 87 -14.41 -14.47 13.29
CA PRO A 87 -13.13 -14.25 12.63
C PRO A 87 -13.03 -12.97 11.78
N MET A 88 -14.14 -12.36 11.32
CA MET A 88 -14.13 -11.08 10.60
C MET A 88 -14.17 -9.83 11.50
N LEU A 89 -14.57 -9.94 12.78
CA LEU A 89 -14.56 -8.81 13.73
C LEU A 89 -13.16 -8.56 14.32
N THR A 90 -12.36 -9.62 14.48
CA THR A 90 -11.01 -9.59 15.06
C THR A 90 -10.03 -8.64 14.35
N PRO A 91 -9.98 -8.59 13.00
CA PRO A 91 -9.11 -7.66 12.27
C PRO A 91 -9.42 -6.17 12.50
N PHE A 92 -10.68 -5.79 12.75
CA PHE A 92 -11.05 -4.39 12.97
C PHE A 92 -10.62 -3.89 14.35
N ASN A 93 -10.80 -4.70 15.40
CA ASN A 93 -10.30 -4.36 16.72
C ASN A 93 -8.78 -4.31 16.74
N PHE A 94 -8.12 -5.24 16.04
CA PHE A 94 -6.67 -5.26 15.87
C PHE A 94 -6.14 -3.92 15.32
N LEU A 95 -6.79 -3.32 14.32
CA LEU A 95 -6.38 -2.04 13.75
C LEU A 95 -6.56 -0.83 14.67
N ASN A 96 -7.31 -0.95 15.77
CA ASN A 96 -7.49 0.12 16.77
C ASN A 96 -6.53 0.00 17.96
N GLU A 97 -5.75 -1.07 18.05
CA GLU A 97 -4.87 -1.30 19.19
C GLU A 97 -3.56 -0.49 19.08
N PRO A 98 -3.13 0.23 20.14
CA PRO A 98 -1.85 0.97 20.10
C PRO A 98 -0.62 0.10 19.84
N ARG A 99 -0.65 -1.20 20.15
CA ARG A 99 0.43 -2.12 19.78
C ARG A 99 0.49 -2.37 18.28
N THR A 100 -0.66 -2.38 17.61
CA THR A 100 -0.75 -2.55 16.16
C THR A 100 -0.27 -1.30 15.46
N HIS A 101 -0.65 -0.11 15.91
CA HIS A 101 -0.16 1.14 15.32
C HIS A 101 1.36 1.25 15.39
N ARG A 102 1.97 0.84 16.51
CA ARG A 102 3.42 0.87 16.73
C ARG A 102 4.19 -0.21 15.97
N ALA A 103 3.52 -1.28 15.52
CA ALA A 103 4.18 -2.33 14.75
C ALA A 103 4.46 -1.87 13.31
N GLU A 104 5.40 -2.53 12.64
CA GLU A 104 5.60 -2.34 11.21
C GLU A 104 4.97 -3.52 10.46
N ILE A 105 3.80 -3.27 9.85
CA ILE A 105 3.08 -4.26 9.05
C ILE A 105 2.76 -3.62 7.70
N PRO A 106 3.74 -3.54 6.78
CA PRO A 106 3.67 -2.68 5.60
C PRO A 106 2.43 -2.86 4.72
N ALA A 107 1.82 -4.04 4.70
CA ALA A 107 0.62 -4.31 3.91
C ALA A 107 -0.69 -3.84 4.56
N VAL A 108 -0.70 -3.51 5.86
CA VAL A 108 -1.94 -3.44 6.64
C VAL A 108 -2.07 -2.17 7.47
N ASN A 109 -1.04 -1.79 8.23
CA ASN A 109 -1.22 -0.87 9.36
C ASN A 109 -0.64 0.53 9.16
N GLY A 110 -0.44 0.94 7.91
CA GLY A 110 -0.03 2.32 7.60
C GLY A 110 -1.06 3.33 8.10
N ILE A 111 -0.62 4.36 8.82
CA ILE A 111 -1.49 5.42 9.36
C ILE A 111 -1.12 6.74 8.68
N THR A 112 -2.11 7.37 8.07
CA THR A 112 -1.96 8.65 7.38
C THR A 112 -3.28 9.43 7.39
N ASN A 113 -3.31 10.58 6.73
CA ASN A 113 -4.52 11.35 6.47
C ASN A 113 -4.67 11.63 4.97
N ALA A 114 -5.88 12.00 4.56
CA ALA A 114 -6.21 12.22 3.14
C ALA A 114 -5.29 13.25 2.46
N ARG A 115 -4.89 14.32 3.16
CA ARG A 115 -4.00 15.35 2.61
C ARG A 115 -2.59 14.81 2.36
N SER A 116 -2.04 14.08 3.32
CA SER A 116 -0.71 13.47 3.24
C SER A 116 -0.65 12.40 2.16
N LEU A 117 -1.70 11.57 2.06
CA LEU A 117 -1.80 10.55 1.02
C LEU A 117 -1.94 11.14 -0.38
N ALA A 118 -2.73 12.21 -0.54
CA ALA A 118 -2.83 12.94 -1.80
C ALA A 118 -1.47 13.52 -2.22
N LYS A 119 -0.74 14.14 -1.28
CA LYS A 119 0.61 14.66 -1.53
C LYS A 119 1.59 13.55 -1.91
N LEU A 120 1.55 12.42 -1.22
CA LEU A 120 2.41 11.27 -1.52
C LEU A 120 2.24 10.83 -2.98
N TYR A 121 1.02 10.54 -3.40
CA TYR A 121 0.79 10.10 -4.76
C TYR A 121 1.04 11.20 -5.81
N ALA A 122 0.70 12.47 -5.53
CA ALA A 122 1.05 13.58 -6.40
C ALA A 122 2.57 13.68 -6.60
N SER A 123 3.35 13.45 -5.54
CA SER A 123 4.82 13.46 -5.61
C SER A 123 5.40 12.34 -6.48
N LEU A 124 4.63 11.30 -6.82
CA LEU A 124 5.08 10.24 -7.74
C LEU A 124 5.07 10.70 -9.21
N ILE A 125 4.31 11.75 -9.54
CA ILE A 125 4.10 12.19 -10.92
C ILE A 125 4.61 13.61 -11.19
N ILE A 126 4.58 14.50 -10.19
CA ILE A 126 4.93 15.91 -10.34
C ILE A 126 5.69 16.45 -9.13
N ASP A 127 6.34 17.60 -9.32
CA ASP A 127 6.76 18.46 -8.21
C ASP A 127 5.51 19.00 -7.49
N ILE A 128 5.54 19.03 -6.15
CA ILE A 128 4.42 19.51 -5.33
C ILE A 128 4.79 20.78 -4.56
N ASP A 129 3.79 21.42 -3.94
CA ASP A 129 3.95 22.66 -3.15
C ASP A 129 4.69 23.76 -3.92
N ASN A 130 4.24 24.03 -5.16
CA ASN A 130 4.83 25.02 -6.08
C ASN A 130 6.32 24.79 -6.37
N GLY A 131 6.74 23.53 -6.45
CA GLY A 131 8.13 23.17 -6.74
C GLY A 131 9.04 23.09 -5.53
N LYS A 132 8.52 23.33 -4.31
CA LYS A 132 9.26 23.19 -3.05
C LYS A 132 9.73 21.74 -2.86
N HIS A 133 8.87 20.77 -3.14
CA HIS A 133 9.23 19.36 -3.07
C HIS A 133 9.29 18.80 -4.48
N LYS A 134 10.47 18.31 -4.85
CA LYS A 134 10.67 17.62 -6.12
C LYS A 134 9.94 16.29 -6.14
N ARG A 135 9.56 15.83 -7.32
CA ARG A 135 9.00 14.48 -7.49
C ARG A 135 9.89 13.44 -6.78
N LEU A 136 9.25 12.48 -6.12
CA LEU A 136 9.92 11.49 -5.26
C LEU A 136 10.74 10.49 -6.08
N ILE A 137 10.25 10.14 -7.27
CA ILE A 137 10.82 9.08 -8.10
C ILE A 137 10.87 9.56 -9.55
N ASP A 138 11.78 9.00 -10.33
CA ASP A 138 11.87 9.34 -11.74
C ASP A 138 10.71 8.82 -12.57
N GLU A 139 10.34 9.57 -13.62
CA GLU A 139 9.23 9.25 -14.50
C GLU A 139 9.39 7.87 -15.14
N GLU A 140 10.60 7.51 -15.56
CA GLU A 140 10.89 6.17 -16.09
C GLU A 140 10.58 5.08 -15.05
N ILE A 141 10.91 5.33 -13.77
CA ILE A 141 10.70 4.38 -12.69
C ILE A 141 9.19 4.24 -12.42
N ILE A 142 8.43 5.33 -12.38
CA ILE A 142 6.99 5.25 -12.12
C ILE A 142 6.27 4.59 -13.29
N GLN A 143 6.61 4.94 -14.54
CA GLN A 143 6.08 4.27 -15.73
C GLN A 143 6.39 2.78 -15.76
N LYS A 144 7.54 2.35 -15.22
CA LYS A 144 7.86 0.93 -15.07
C LYS A 144 7.05 0.29 -13.95
N ALA A 145 6.88 0.97 -12.82
CA ALA A 145 6.14 0.48 -11.65
C ALA A 145 4.63 0.36 -11.91
N THR A 146 4.09 1.15 -12.83
CA THR A 146 2.66 1.18 -13.15
C THR A 146 2.30 0.42 -14.42
N LYS A 147 3.15 -0.49 -14.88
CA LYS A 147 2.85 -1.45 -15.95
C LYS A 147 2.54 -2.83 -15.38
N PRO A 148 1.58 -3.58 -15.97
CA PRO A 148 1.35 -4.97 -15.59
C PRO A 148 2.64 -5.79 -15.75
N ASN A 149 3.00 -6.54 -14.71
CA ASN A 149 4.14 -7.47 -14.75
C ASN A 149 3.70 -8.95 -14.74
N THR A 150 2.39 -9.19 -14.72
CA THR A 150 1.80 -10.52 -14.77
C THR A 150 1.82 -11.04 -16.21
N PRO A 151 2.44 -12.21 -16.48
CA PRO A 151 2.36 -12.86 -17.79
C PRO A 151 0.90 -13.12 -18.22
N GLN A 152 0.61 -12.95 -19.51
CA GLN A 152 -0.74 -13.05 -20.07
C GLN A 152 -1.40 -14.44 -19.87
N ASN A 153 -0.59 -15.47 -19.63
CA ASN A 153 -1.03 -16.85 -19.45
C ASN A 153 -1.17 -17.29 -17.98
N GLU A 154 -0.97 -16.39 -17.01
CA GLU A 154 -1.21 -16.72 -15.61
C GLU A 154 -2.70 -16.68 -15.25
N VAL A 155 -3.15 -17.65 -14.47
CA VAL A 155 -4.53 -17.69 -13.95
C VAL A 155 -4.66 -16.71 -12.78
N GLU A 156 -5.67 -15.85 -12.80
CA GLU A 156 -6.04 -15.03 -11.64
C GLU A 156 -6.86 -15.88 -10.64
N SER A 157 -6.34 -16.03 -9.42
CA SER A 157 -6.94 -16.94 -8.43
C SER A 157 -8.05 -16.32 -7.57
N ASN A 158 -8.02 -15.02 -7.25
CA ASN A 158 -8.80 -14.51 -6.10
C ASN A 158 -8.99 -12.98 -6.00
N THR A 159 -8.81 -12.19 -7.05
CA THR A 159 -9.02 -10.74 -6.97
C THR A 159 -10.04 -10.17 -7.92
N SER A 160 -10.61 -9.02 -7.52
CA SER A 160 -11.22 -8.06 -8.43
C SER A 160 -10.34 -7.96 -9.66
N SER A 161 -10.90 -8.04 -10.87
CA SER A 161 -10.23 -8.12 -12.18
C SER A 161 -9.37 -6.89 -12.55
N ILE A 162 -8.75 -6.26 -11.56
CA ILE A 162 -7.90 -5.09 -11.60
C ILE A 162 -6.45 -5.58 -11.68
N PRO A 163 -5.76 -5.32 -12.80
CA PRO A 163 -4.36 -5.67 -12.95
C PRO A 163 -3.46 -4.97 -11.93
N PHE A 164 -2.31 -5.58 -11.65
CA PHE A 164 -1.29 -5.02 -10.77
C PHE A 164 0.00 -4.72 -11.52
N GLY A 165 0.56 -3.54 -11.24
CA GLY A 165 1.96 -3.23 -11.47
C GLY A 165 2.85 -3.70 -10.30
N MET A 166 3.96 -3.02 -10.07
CA MET A 166 4.85 -3.27 -8.93
C MET A 166 4.25 -2.68 -7.64
N GLY A 167 3.20 -3.33 -7.11
CA GLY A 167 2.52 -2.93 -5.86
C GLY A 167 1.36 -1.97 -6.03
N PHE A 168 1.10 -1.50 -7.25
CA PHE A 168 -0.04 -0.65 -7.59
C PHE A 168 -1.13 -1.44 -8.31
N MET A 169 -2.38 -1.17 -7.96
CA MET A 169 -3.56 -1.48 -8.77
C MET A 169 -3.64 -0.51 -9.95
N LEU A 170 -3.97 -1.04 -11.14
CA LEU A 170 -4.07 -0.29 -12.40
C LEU A 170 -5.55 -0.12 -12.77
N PHE A 171 -6.10 1.04 -12.46
CA PHE A 171 -7.54 1.26 -12.45
C PHE A 171 -8.10 1.60 -13.83
N ASP A 172 -7.31 2.22 -14.69
CA ASP A 172 -7.71 2.63 -16.04
C ASP A 172 -7.97 1.44 -16.97
N GLU A 173 -7.38 0.27 -16.70
CA GLU A 173 -7.68 -0.97 -17.43
C GLU A 173 -9.09 -1.52 -17.15
N VAL A 174 -9.68 -1.15 -16.01
CA VAL A 174 -11.00 -1.66 -15.58
C VAL A 174 -12.08 -0.57 -15.64
N PHE A 175 -11.73 0.66 -15.26
CA PHE A 175 -12.65 1.78 -15.16
C PHE A 175 -12.35 2.79 -16.27
N THR A 176 -12.96 2.59 -17.44
CA THR A 176 -12.74 3.42 -18.65
C THR A 176 -13.18 4.88 -18.50
N SER A 177 -13.90 5.23 -17.43
CA SER A 177 -14.23 6.61 -17.07
C SER A 177 -13.06 7.37 -16.40
N LEU A 178 -12.03 6.65 -15.96
CA LEU A 178 -10.81 7.24 -15.42
C LEU A 178 -9.86 7.59 -16.56
N ALA A 179 -8.97 8.56 -16.34
CA ALA A 179 -8.00 8.86 -17.39
C ALA A 179 -6.93 7.75 -17.48
N PRO A 180 -6.33 7.56 -18.66
CA PRO A 180 -5.24 6.61 -18.85
C PRO A 180 -4.09 6.81 -17.86
N GLY A 181 -3.44 5.72 -17.47
CA GLY A 181 -2.34 5.70 -16.50
C GLY A 181 -2.79 5.92 -15.06
N THR A 182 -4.07 5.72 -14.73
CA THR A 182 -4.55 5.86 -13.35
C THR A 182 -4.18 4.64 -12.50
N PHE A 183 -3.38 4.85 -11.47
CA PHE A 183 -2.93 3.79 -10.56
C PHE A 183 -3.09 4.17 -9.09
N GLY A 184 -3.07 3.18 -8.19
CA GLY A 184 -3.12 3.41 -6.74
C GLY A 184 -3.25 2.10 -5.97
N HIS A 185 -3.86 2.14 -4.79
CA HIS A 185 -4.28 0.93 -4.06
C HIS A 185 -5.42 1.28 -3.10
N TYR A 186 -6.51 0.49 -3.06
CA TYR A 186 -7.58 0.71 -2.08
C TYR A 186 -7.37 -0.12 -0.80
N GLY A 187 -7.84 0.38 0.34
CA GLY A 187 -7.83 -0.32 1.63
C GLY A 187 -9.16 -1.02 1.94
N ASN A 188 -9.14 -1.99 2.86
CA ASN A 188 -10.32 -2.78 3.24
C ASN A 188 -11.30 -2.02 4.17
N THR A 189 -10.84 -0.97 4.85
CA THR A 189 -11.73 -0.08 5.61
C THR A 189 -12.30 0.96 4.66
N GLN A 190 -13.61 1.23 4.70
CA GLN A 190 -14.39 2.11 3.80
C GLN A 190 -13.82 3.53 3.52
N LEU A 191 -12.69 3.91 4.12
CA LEU A 191 -11.70 4.79 3.51
C LEU A 191 -11.14 4.13 2.23
N GLN A 192 -11.98 4.08 1.20
CA GLN A 192 -11.53 3.92 -0.17
C GLN A 192 -10.71 5.15 -0.49
N SER A 193 -9.41 5.07 -0.24
CA SER A 193 -8.47 6.08 -0.72
C SER A 193 -8.27 5.84 -2.21
N TYR A 194 -9.28 6.19 -3.02
CA TYR A 194 -9.02 6.46 -4.42
C TYR A 194 -8.29 7.78 -4.45
N PHE A 195 -7.02 7.75 -4.83
CA PHE A 195 -6.45 8.93 -5.42
C PHE A 195 -6.11 8.63 -6.85
N LEU A 196 -6.98 9.13 -7.72
CA LEU A 196 -6.88 9.01 -9.15
C LEU A 196 -5.86 10.05 -9.61
N PHE A 197 -4.63 9.61 -9.84
CA PHE A 197 -3.60 10.45 -10.41
C PHE A 197 -3.38 10.01 -11.84
N THR A 198 -3.65 10.93 -12.75
CA THR A 198 -3.49 10.72 -14.18
C THR A 198 -2.09 11.16 -14.54
N CYS A 199 -1.26 10.24 -15.04
CA CYS A 199 -0.03 10.62 -15.70
C CYS A 199 -0.41 11.12 -17.11
N PRO A 200 -0.24 12.41 -17.46
CA PRO A 200 -0.31 12.79 -18.86
C PRO A 200 0.87 12.10 -19.57
N LEU A 201 0.55 11.15 -20.46
CA LEU A 201 1.50 10.60 -21.42
C LEU A 201 1.93 11.67 -22.43
#